data_AF-A0A0K9XHH9-F1
#
_entry.id   AF-A0A0K9XHH9-F1
#
_cell.length_a   1.000
_cell.length_b   1.000
_cell.length_c   1.000
_cell.angle_alpha   90.00
_cell.angle_beta   90.00
_cell.angle_gamma   90.00
#
_symmetry.space_group_name_H-M   'P 1'
#
loop_
_entity.id
_entity.type
_entity.pdbx_description
1 polymer ?
#
loop_
_entity_poly.entity_id
_entity_poly.type
_entity_poly.pdbx_seq_one_letter_code
_entity_poly.pdbx_strand_id
1 'polypeptide(L)'
;MGRGTSEAVAAVLERTRDADAGVRAYACKVLARSPKGSPVATDALAARLRDEDETVRVTAAVELARRGDGRGGEVLGGLGPVDPNAPYYWELRYLP
;
A
#
# COMPACT_ATOMS: atom_id res chain seq x y z
N MET A 1 -12.43 9.45 22.95
CA MET A 1 -12.39 9.66 21.49
C MET A 1 -11.72 8.45 20.83
N GLY A 2 -12.38 7.29 20.68
CA GLY A 2 -11.69 6.05 20.25
C GLY A 2 -12.49 5.06 19.39
N ARG A 3 -13.76 5.35 19.08
CA ARG A 3 -14.61 4.47 18.25
C ARG A 3 -14.44 4.72 16.76
N GLY A 4 -14.52 5.99 16.33
CA GLY A 4 -14.49 6.34 14.90
C GLY A 4 -13.18 6.00 14.18
N THR A 5 -12.04 6.01 14.88
CA THR A 5 -10.74 5.62 14.28
C THR A 5 -10.66 4.12 14.01
N SER A 6 -11.22 3.30 14.89
CA SER A 6 -11.22 1.83 14.77
C SER A 6 -12.18 1.37 13.68
N GLU A 7 -13.37 1.97 13.60
CA GLU A 7 -14.37 1.70 12.56
C GLU A 7 -13.88 2.13 11.17
N ALA A 8 -13.23 3.29 11.07
CA ALA A 8 -12.64 3.74 9.81
C ALA A 8 -11.53 2.80 9.32
N VAL A 9 -10.63 2.35 10.21
CA VAL A 9 -9.58 1.38 9.84
C VAL A 9 -10.21 0.06 9.39
N ALA A 10 -11.23 -0.45 10.09
CA ALA A 10 -11.93 -1.67 9.70
C ALA A 10 -12.57 -1.55 8.31
N ALA A 11 -13.23 -0.44 8.01
CA ALA A 11 -13.82 -0.21 6.69
C ALA A 11 -12.77 -0.19 5.56
N VAL A 12 -11.60 0.38 5.82
CA VAL A 12 -10.49 0.40 4.84
C VAL A 12 -9.88 -1.00 4.68
N LEU A 13 -9.76 -1.77 5.77
CA LEU A 13 -9.29 -3.17 5.70
C LEU A 13 -10.20 -4.03 4.81
N GLU A 14 -11.51 -3.82 4.85
CA GLU A 14 -12.45 -4.49 3.93
C GLU A 14 -12.19 -4.11 2.47
N ARG A 15 -11.92 -2.83 2.19
CA ARG A 15 -11.58 -2.37 0.83
C ARG A 15 -10.26 -2.92 0.29
N THR A 16 -9.37 -3.45 1.14
CA THR A 16 -8.19 -4.15 0.64
C THR A 16 -8.53 -5.48 -0.06
N ARG A 17 -9.77 -5.98 0.06
CA ARG A 17 -10.25 -7.21 -0.59
C ARG A 17 -11.27 -6.95 -1.70
N ASP A 18 -11.41 -5.69 -2.11
CA ASP A 18 -12.35 -5.32 -3.16
C ASP A 18 -12.00 -6.01 -4.49
N ALA A 19 -13.00 -6.31 -5.31
CA ALA A 19 -12.79 -6.91 -6.61
C ALA A 19 -12.05 -5.96 -7.57
N ASP A 20 -12.23 -4.65 -7.40
CA ASP A 20 -11.56 -3.63 -8.20
C ASP A 20 -10.14 -3.34 -7.67
N ALA A 21 -9.14 -3.52 -8.53
CA ALA A 21 -7.73 -3.30 -8.18
C ALA A 21 -7.43 -1.83 -7.83
N GLY A 22 -8.10 -0.86 -8.46
CA GLY A 22 -7.99 0.55 -8.13
C GLY A 22 -8.48 0.86 -6.72
N VAL A 23 -9.58 0.24 -6.29
CA VAL A 23 -10.09 0.33 -4.91
C VAL A 23 -9.09 -0.29 -3.93
N ARG A 24 -8.52 -1.47 -4.24
CA ARG A 24 -7.49 -2.09 -3.39
C ARG A 24 -6.23 -1.23 -3.27
N ALA A 25 -5.74 -0.67 -4.37
CA ALA A 25 -4.59 0.23 -4.37
C ALA A 25 -4.86 1.50 -3.56
N TYR A 26 -6.05 2.08 -3.71
CA TYR A 26 -6.45 3.24 -2.91
C TYR A 26 -6.56 2.91 -1.42
N ALA A 27 -7.08 1.73 -1.07
CA ALA A 27 -7.10 1.26 0.32
C ALA A 27 -5.68 1.19 0.92
N CYS A 28 -4.68 0.75 0.15
CA CYS A 28 -3.28 0.77 0.59
C CYS A 28 -2.81 2.20 0.92
N LYS A 29 -3.07 3.16 0.03
CA LYS A 29 -2.72 4.59 0.25
C LYS A 29 -3.37 5.15 1.50
N VAL A 30 -4.62 4.76 1.78
CA VAL A 30 -5.33 5.20 2.99
C VAL A 30 -4.74 4.55 4.25
N LEU A 31 -4.42 3.25 4.22
CA LEU A 31 -3.76 2.56 5.34
C LEU A 31 -2.41 3.18 5.69
N ALA A 32 -1.65 3.62 4.68
CA ALA A 32 -0.35 4.27 4.86
C ALA A 32 -0.41 5.57 5.69
N ARG A 33 -1.57 6.24 5.71
CA ARG A 33 -1.83 7.45 6.51
C ARG A 33 -2.10 7.16 7.98
N SER A 34 -2.25 5.88 8.36
CA SER A 34 -2.32 5.48 9.76
C SER A 34 -1.01 5.81 10.48
N PRO A 35 -1.02 5.94 11.83
CA PRO A 35 0.21 6.16 12.59
C PRO A 35 1.29 5.13 12.22
N LYS A 36 2.54 5.58 12.01
CA LYS A 36 3.64 4.72 11.51
C LYS A 36 3.77 3.40 12.27
N GLY A 37 3.60 3.44 13.60
CA GLY A 37 3.66 2.27 14.48
C GLY A 37 2.41 1.37 14.49
N SER A 38 1.42 1.57 13.62
CA SER A 38 0.22 0.71 13.53
C SER A 38 0.57 -0.63 12.88
N PRO A 39 0.62 -1.74 13.64
CA PRO A 39 0.97 -3.05 13.08
C PRO A 39 -0.10 -3.53 12.11
N VAL A 40 -1.38 -3.29 12.45
CA VAL A 40 -2.54 -3.64 11.61
C VAL A 40 -2.41 -3.05 10.21
N ALA A 41 -2.05 -1.76 10.10
CA ALA A 41 -1.87 -1.14 8.80
C ALA A 41 -0.64 -1.71 8.07
N THR A 42 0.45 -2.00 8.79
CA THR A 42 1.67 -2.54 8.17
C THR A 42 1.44 -3.94 7.62
N ASP A 43 0.77 -4.80 8.38
CA ASP A 43 0.48 -6.17 7.99
C ASP A 43 -0.52 -6.23 6.84
N ALA A 44 -1.52 -5.34 6.83
CA ALA A 44 -2.46 -5.22 5.73
C ALA A 44 -1.78 -4.79 4.43
N LEU A 45 -0.82 -3.84 4.48
CA LEU A 45 0.00 -3.48 3.33
C LEU A 45 0.89 -4.66 2.90
N ALA A 46 1.53 -5.35 3.84
CA ALA A 46 2.39 -6.50 3.54
C ALA A 46 1.62 -7.65 2.86
N ALA A 47 0.36 -7.86 3.22
CA ALA A 47 -0.50 -8.83 2.55
C ALA A 47 -0.76 -8.49 1.07
N ARG A 48 -0.70 -7.20 0.69
CA ARG A 48 -0.91 -6.72 -0.69
C ARG A 48 0.35 -6.78 -1.55
N LEU A 49 1.53 -7.09 -0.98
CA LEU A 49 2.73 -7.39 -1.77
C LEU A 49 2.58 -8.64 -2.67
N ARG A 50 1.59 -9.50 -2.36
CA ARG A 50 1.24 -10.69 -3.15
C ARG A 50 -0.09 -10.54 -3.91
N ASP A 51 -0.57 -9.31 -4.09
CA ASP A 51 -1.79 -9.06 -4.86
C ASP A 51 -1.61 -9.52 -6.32
N GLU A 52 -2.69 -9.95 -6.95
CA GLU A 52 -2.69 -10.37 -8.36
C GLU A 52 -2.37 -9.19 -9.30
N ASP A 53 -2.80 -7.98 -8.92
CA ASP A 53 -2.62 -6.78 -9.71
C ASP A 53 -1.29 -6.10 -9.38
N GLU A 54 -0.52 -5.78 -10.41
CA GLU A 54 0.79 -5.16 -10.25
C GLU A 54 0.72 -3.77 -9.62
N THR A 55 -0.28 -2.97 -9.98
CA THR A 55 -0.46 -1.62 -9.41
C THR A 55 -0.69 -1.71 -7.92
N VAL A 56 -1.47 -2.70 -7.47
CA VAL A 56 -1.69 -2.95 -6.03
C VAL A 56 -0.40 -3.40 -5.35
N ARG A 57 0.34 -4.35 -5.93
CA ARG A 57 1.63 -4.81 -5.37
C ARG A 57 2.62 -3.67 -5.20
N VAL A 58 2.81 -2.86 -6.24
CA VAL A 58 3.78 -1.75 -6.23
C VAL A 58 3.33 -0.64 -5.28
N THR A 59 2.04 -0.30 -5.28
CA THR A 59 1.50 0.69 -4.32
C THR A 59 1.75 0.23 -2.88
N ALA A 60 1.47 -1.03 -2.56
CA ALA A 60 1.74 -1.58 -1.23
C ALA A 60 3.23 -1.52 -0.86
N ALA A 61 4.12 -1.82 -1.80
CA ALA A 61 5.56 -1.74 -1.59
C ALA A 61 6.04 -0.30 -1.35
N VAL A 62 5.57 0.66 -2.15
CA VAL A 62 5.83 2.10 -1.96
C VAL A 62 5.40 2.56 -0.57
N GLU A 63 4.18 2.21 -0.15
CA GLU A 63 3.66 2.65 1.14
C GLU A 63 4.37 1.97 2.32
N LEU A 64 4.81 0.73 2.19
CA LEU A 64 5.68 0.08 3.18
C LEU A 64 7.05 0.76 3.29
N ALA A 65 7.69 1.08 2.16
CA ALA A 65 8.97 1.77 2.13
C ALA A 65 8.88 3.16 2.81
N ARG A 66 7.82 3.93 2.53
CA ARG A 66 7.55 5.23 3.20
C ARG A 66 7.36 5.10 4.72
N ARG A 67 6.92 3.94 5.18
CA ARG A 67 6.78 3.62 6.60
C ARG A 67 8.06 3.07 7.23
N GLY A 68 9.12 2.88 6.46
CA GLY A 68 10.41 2.34 6.91
C GLY A 68 10.43 0.82 7.02
N ASP A 69 9.50 0.12 6.35
CA ASP A 69 9.45 -1.34 6.34
C ASP A 69 10.23 -1.89 5.13
N GLY A 70 11.27 -2.67 5.42
CA GLY A 70 12.21 -3.18 4.41
C GLY A 70 11.56 -4.07 3.35
N ARG A 71 10.43 -4.72 3.65
CA ARG A 71 9.69 -5.55 2.68
C ARG A 71 9.25 -4.75 1.45
N GLY A 72 8.96 -3.46 1.64
CA GLY A 72 8.65 -2.56 0.54
C GLY A 72 9.86 -2.37 -0.38
N GLY A 73 11.02 -2.05 0.21
CA GLY A 73 12.27 -1.86 -0.53
C GLY A 73 12.70 -3.10 -1.32
N GLU A 74 12.53 -4.30 -0.76
CA GLU A 74 12.83 -5.57 -1.45
C GLU A 74 12.01 -5.74 -2.74
N VAL A 75 10.71 -5.46 -2.69
CA VAL A 75 9.84 -5.53 -3.87
C VAL A 75 10.21 -4.45 -4.89
N LEU A 76 10.45 -3.23 -4.43
CA LEU A 76 10.81 -2.11 -5.31
C LEU A 76 12.17 -2.31 -6.00
N GLY A 77 13.16 -2.88 -5.29
CA GLY A 77 14.47 -3.18 -5.85
C GLY A 77 14.44 -4.29 -6.91
N GLY A 78 13.40 -5.12 -6.92
CA GLY A 78 13.15 -6.12 -7.95
C GLY A 78 12.44 -5.56 -9.20
N LEU A 79 11.99 -4.30 -9.19
CA LEU A 79 11.37 -3.69 -10.34
C LEU A 79 12.43 -3.42 -11.42
N GLY A 80 12.16 -3.89 -12.64
CA GLY A 80 12.91 -3.46 -13.82
C GLY A 80 12.57 -2.01 -14.20
N PRO A 81 12.97 -1.57 -15.42
CA PRO A 81 12.53 -0.30 -15.97
C PRO A 81 11.00 -0.20 -15.97
N VAL A 82 10.45 0.81 -15.29
CA VAL A 82 9.00 1.03 -15.19
C VAL A 82 8.54 1.93 -16.33
N ASP A 83 7.45 1.55 -17.00
CA ASP A 83 6.80 2.37 -18.02
C ASP A 83 6.36 3.72 -17.41
N PRO A 84 6.73 4.87 -18.00
CA PRO A 84 6.25 6.19 -17.59
C PRO A 84 4.73 6.36 -17.52
N ASN A 85 3.97 5.54 -18.25
CA ASN A 85 2.52 5.52 -18.24
C ASN A 85 1.92 4.59 -17.17
N ALA A 86 2.75 3.83 -16.45
CA ALA A 86 2.27 2.96 -15.38
C ALA A 86 1.56 3.79 -14.30
N PRO A 87 0.42 3.33 -13.74
CA PRO A 87 -0.35 4.09 -12.77
C PRO A 87 0.43 4.54 -11.52
N TYR A 88 1.49 3.79 -11.19
CA TYR A 88 2.36 4.00 -10.02
C TYR A 88 3.71 4.65 -10.36
N TYR A 89 3.97 4.99 -11.62
CA TYR A 89 5.27 5.54 -12.06
C TYR A 89 5.69 6.78 -11.26
N TRP A 90 4.77 7.73 -11.08
CA TRP A 90 5.04 8.96 -10.36
C TRP A 90 5.34 8.72 -8.88
N GLU A 91 4.77 7.67 -8.29
CA GLU A 91 5.01 7.35 -6.88
C GLU A 91 6.42 6.86 -6.63
N LEU A 92 6.97 6.08 -7.58
CA LEU A 92 8.35 5.62 -7.57
C LEU A 92 9.32 6.76 -7.79
N ARG A 93 9.00 7.68 -8.70
CA ARG A 93 9.86 8.84 -9.02
C ARG A 93 10.07 9.79 -7.84
N TYR A 94 9.10 9.86 -6.93
CA TYR A 94 9.14 10.72 -5.74
C TYR A 94 9.20 9.93 -4.43
N LEU A 95 9.67 8.67 -4.48
CA LEU A 95 10.00 7.93 -3.27
C LEU A 95 11.21 8.61 -2.59
N PRO A 96 11.14 8.92 -1.27
CA PRO A 96 12.25 9.55 -0.55
C PRO A 96 13.45 8.62 -0.37
#